data_AF-A0A954HYU1-F1
#
_entry.id   AF-A0A954HYU1-F1
#
_cell.length_a   1.000
_cell.length_b   1.000
_cell.length_c   1.000
_cell.angle_alpha   90.00
_cell.angle_beta   90.00
_cell.angle_gamma   90.00
#
_symmetry.space_group_name_H-M   'P 1'
#
loop_
_entity.id
_entity.type
_entity.pdbx_description
1 polymer ?
#
loop_
_entity_poly.entity_id
_entity_poly.type
_entity_poly.pdbx_seq_one_letter_code
_entity_poly.pdbx_strand_id
1 'polypeptide(L)'
;MSDDPADVFISIFDQVPEDLFLGSKADLLSEDATVRHAADQIYGVVVTNGKASPTLTELPTDDTRDAVAMARLNALDRVLRTVHPNAGAPAPAKLAGLAARYTRHGHLNTDLGDGLLIPRLMDYSAAKHRADKYERFSVVRVEPDRMKNIRFISLGTRAWPTVTSSDDLLVACLPFLDAPGDVELDRFADSGGSWYRLGPSDDDALERRVDDAIAALDASGAPVALLPECALSEKLLSIWQRRLAATYPTSRSRLALVIAGTGPVTNEDPPRNRAVVLDREGCLLWEQDKLCDYTIEEYTWNRWKLPHASGGEVKEYITRGSELIVVETTIGRLAILICEDLQRCDTRRVVPRDLGVSHILVPVFDSPLADDRWHRDAAKNYMDWIGSRVVVSNSRVVGNLQGNAPKMNTAISLSPFRDPKGRYPSQLGTTESAIDIAKVAMPALGPLP
;
A
#
# COMPACT_ATOMS: atom_id res chain seq x y z
N MET A 1 4.31 11.17 33.25
CA MET A 1 3.91 9.86 32.68
C MET A 1 2.52 10.04 32.09
N SER A 2 2.29 9.54 30.88
CA SER A 2 1.00 9.70 30.17
C SER A 2 -0.09 8.83 30.82
N ASP A 3 -1.33 9.32 30.85
CA ASP A 3 -2.53 8.55 31.19
C ASP A 3 -3.33 8.14 29.93
N ASP A 4 -2.76 8.41 28.74
CA ASP A 4 -3.33 8.02 27.46
C ASP A 4 -3.17 6.50 27.23
N PRO A 5 -4.25 5.77 26.89
CA PRO A 5 -4.17 4.34 26.68
C PRO A 5 -3.16 3.89 25.62
N ALA A 6 -2.98 4.66 24.54
CA ALA A 6 -2.02 4.33 23.48
C ALA A 6 -0.57 4.51 23.95
N ASP A 7 -0.27 5.61 24.66
CA ASP A 7 1.08 5.87 25.19
C ASP A 7 1.46 4.84 26.27
N VAL A 8 0.51 4.47 27.14
CA VAL A 8 0.72 3.42 28.16
C VAL A 8 0.95 2.06 27.48
N PHE A 9 0.21 1.75 26.40
CA PHE A 9 0.45 0.53 25.62
C PHE A 9 1.88 0.50 25.07
N ILE A 10 2.33 1.59 24.42
CA ILE A 10 3.71 1.70 23.89
C ILE A 10 4.72 1.45 25.01
N SER A 11 4.58 2.13 26.15
CA SER A 11 5.54 2.03 27.24
C SER A 11 5.67 0.61 27.80
N ILE A 12 4.56 -0.13 27.89
CA ILE A 12 4.61 -1.54 28.32
C ILE A 12 5.19 -2.40 27.20
N PHE A 13 4.72 -2.21 25.96
CA PHE A 13 5.16 -2.98 24.80
C PHE A 13 6.67 -2.90 24.63
N ASP A 14 7.26 -1.70 24.70
CA ASP A 14 8.71 -1.49 24.52
C ASP A 14 9.55 -2.10 25.66
N GLN A 15 8.97 -2.33 26.86
CA GLN A 15 9.65 -2.98 28.00
C GLN A 15 9.61 -4.51 27.99
N VAL A 16 8.71 -5.11 27.21
CA VAL A 16 8.51 -6.56 27.19
C VAL A 16 9.43 -7.18 26.14
N PRO A 17 10.28 -8.16 26.51
CA PRO A 17 11.20 -8.79 25.58
C PRO A 17 10.46 -9.67 24.56
N GLU A 18 11.06 -9.84 23.38
CA GLU A 18 10.47 -10.63 22.28
C GLU A 18 10.39 -12.13 22.60
N ASP A 19 11.26 -12.64 23.48
CA ASP A 19 11.30 -14.04 23.91
C ASP A 19 10.01 -14.51 24.58
N LEU A 20 9.24 -13.59 25.19
CA LEU A 20 7.91 -13.87 25.71
C LEU A 20 6.94 -14.37 24.63
N PHE A 21 7.11 -13.90 23.40
CA PHE A 21 6.23 -14.18 22.27
C PHE A 21 6.71 -15.37 21.43
N LEU A 22 7.94 -15.82 21.63
CA LEU A 22 8.46 -17.01 20.98
C LEU A 22 7.75 -18.28 21.49
N GLY A 23 7.29 -19.12 20.56
CA GLY A 23 6.56 -20.35 20.88
C GLY A 23 5.14 -20.09 21.38
N SER A 24 4.70 -20.82 22.41
CA SER A 24 3.33 -20.76 22.92
C SER A 24 3.17 -20.01 24.25
N LYS A 25 4.24 -19.41 24.79
CA LYS A 25 4.23 -18.82 26.14
C LYS A 25 3.22 -17.68 26.28
N ALA A 26 3.23 -16.71 25.36
CA ALA A 26 2.27 -15.61 25.36
C ALA A 26 0.81 -16.09 25.18
N ASP A 27 0.59 -17.16 24.41
CA ASP A 27 -0.73 -17.77 24.21
C ASP A 27 -1.24 -18.42 25.50
N LEU A 28 -0.42 -19.25 26.13
CA LEU A 28 -0.74 -19.88 27.42
C LEU A 28 -1.05 -18.83 28.49
N LEU A 29 -0.25 -17.76 28.56
CA LEU A 29 -0.53 -16.65 29.49
C LEU A 29 -1.84 -15.93 29.15
N SER A 30 -2.18 -15.77 27.87
CA SER A 30 -3.43 -15.09 27.48
C SER A 30 -4.67 -15.94 27.74
N GLU A 31 -4.53 -17.27 27.77
CA GLU A 31 -5.59 -18.22 28.12
C GLU A 31 -5.75 -18.41 29.64
N ASP A 32 -4.72 -18.09 30.42
CA ASP A 32 -4.75 -18.14 31.88
C ASP A 32 -5.91 -17.30 32.46
N ALA A 33 -6.66 -17.90 33.39
CA ALA A 33 -7.85 -17.28 33.95
C ALA A 33 -7.54 -16.04 34.81
N THR A 34 -6.41 -16.03 35.49
CA THR A 34 -5.96 -14.91 36.34
C THR A 34 -5.55 -13.73 35.46
N VAL A 35 -4.78 -14.00 34.41
CA VAL A 35 -4.37 -12.98 33.43
C VAL A 35 -5.60 -12.37 32.74
N ARG A 36 -6.56 -13.20 32.30
CA ARG A 36 -7.83 -12.72 31.71
C ARG A 36 -8.64 -11.88 32.68
N HIS A 37 -8.79 -12.33 33.92
CA HIS A 37 -9.52 -11.58 34.93
C HIS A 37 -8.90 -10.20 35.21
N ALA A 38 -7.57 -10.15 35.35
CA ALA A 38 -6.85 -8.89 35.51
C ALA A 38 -7.02 -7.98 34.27
N ALA A 39 -6.97 -8.56 33.07
CA ALA A 39 -7.18 -7.82 31.83
C ALA A 39 -8.61 -7.24 31.73
N ASP A 40 -9.63 -8.00 32.14
CA ASP A 40 -11.03 -7.54 32.17
C ASP A 40 -11.23 -6.36 33.12
N GLN A 41 -10.62 -6.41 34.30
CA GLN A 41 -10.66 -5.30 35.26
C GLN A 41 -10.04 -4.02 34.69
N ILE A 42 -8.85 -4.13 34.10
CA ILE A 42 -8.16 -2.99 33.48
C ILE A 42 -9.01 -2.44 32.32
N TYR A 43 -9.49 -3.30 31.43
CA TYR A 43 -10.34 -2.90 30.31
C TYR A 43 -11.58 -2.12 30.78
N GLY A 44 -12.29 -2.63 31.78
CA GLY A 44 -13.49 -1.99 32.32
C GLY A 44 -13.22 -0.58 32.87
N VAL A 45 -12.11 -0.40 33.60
CA VAL A 45 -11.70 0.90 34.13
C VAL A 45 -11.36 1.88 32.99
N VAL A 46 -10.56 1.44 32.02
CA VAL A 46 -10.10 2.30 30.92
C VAL A 46 -11.24 2.72 30.00
N VAL A 47 -12.13 1.81 29.61
CA VAL A 47 -13.29 2.15 28.76
C VAL A 47 -14.24 3.12 29.47
N THR A 48 -14.43 2.95 30.78
CA THR A 48 -15.33 3.82 31.58
C THR A 48 -14.75 5.22 31.78
N ASN A 49 -13.43 5.34 31.95
CA ASN A 49 -12.78 6.61 32.29
C ASN A 49 -12.15 7.31 31.08
N GLY A 50 -11.88 6.58 30.00
CA GLY A 50 -11.11 7.04 28.85
C GLY A 50 -9.61 7.17 29.09
N LYS A 51 -9.11 6.69 30.24
CA LYS A 51 -7.74 6.88 30.72
C LYS A 51 -7.17 5.61 31.31
N ALA A 52 -5.88 5.37 31.06
CA ALA A 52 -5.10 4.29 31.67
C ALA A 52 -4.31 4.82 32.86
N SER A 53 -4.22 4.04 33.94
CA SER A 53 -3.38 4.44 35.08
C SER A 53 -1.91 4.46 34.64
N PRO A 54 -1.15 5.55 34.88
CA PRO A 54 0.28 5.58 34.57
C PRO A 54 1.07 4.48 35.29
N THR A 55 0.61 4.01 36.46
CA THR A 55 1.26 2.91 37.20
C THR A 55 1.21 1.57 36.45
N LEU A 56 0.41 1.43 35.39
CA LEU A 56 0.43 0.25 34.54
C LEU A 56 1.76 0.10 33.78
N THR A 57 2.58 1.14 33.67
CA THR A 57 3.91 1.03 33.05
C THR A 57 4.96 0.42 33.98
N GLU A 58 4.67 0.29 35.28
CA GLU A 58 5.58 -0.26 36.29
C GLU A 58 5.43 -1.78 36.34
N LEU A 59 6.28 -2.50 35.60
CA LEU A 59 6.29 -3.96 35.57
C LEU A 59 7.03 -4.52 36.81
N PRO A 60 6.51 -5.59 37.46
CA PRO A 60 7.25 -6.30 38.51
C PRO A 60 8.59 -6.84 38.00
N THR A 61 9.53 -7.06 38.92
CA THR A 61 10.83 -7.66 38.62
C THR A 61 10.90 -9.15 38.99
N ASP A 62 9.81 -9.71 39.51
CA ASP A 62 9.71 -11.11 39.91
C ASP A 62 9.14 -11.99 38.78
N ASP A 63 8.94 -13.28 39.09
CA ASP A 63 8.45 -14.28 38.14
C ASP A 63 7.02 -14.01 37.63
N THR A 64 6.31 -13.03 38.20
CA THR A 64 4.97 -12.62 37.73
C THR A 64 5.01 -11.57 36.62
N ARG A 65 6.20 -11.00 36.32
CA ARG A 65 6.40 -9.92 35.34
C ARG A 65 5.66 -10.17 34.03
N ASP A 66 5.82 -11.35 33.46
CA ASP A 66 5.26 -11.70 32.14
C ASP A 66 3.74 -11.81 32.17
N ALA A 67 3.18 -12.43 33.21
CA ALA A 67 1.73 -12.54 33.39
C ALA A 67 1.09 -11.16 33.56
N VAL A 68 1.72 -10.28 34.34
CA VAL A 68 1.26 -8.90 34.54
C VAL A 68 1.38 -8.08 33.25
N ALA A 69 2.48 -8.20 32.52
CA ALA A 69 2.66 -7.54 31.23
C ALA A 69 1.59 -7.98 30.21
N MET A 70 1.35 -9.29 30.10
CA MET A 70 0.33 -9.84 29.20
C MET A 70 -1.07 -9.39 29.57
N ALA A 71 -1.44 -9.36 30.86
CA ALA A 71 -2.75 -8.86 31.29
C ALA A 71 -2.97 -7.41 30.85
N ARG A 72 -1.95 -6.55 31.04
CA ARG A 72 -2.01 -5.12 30.70
C ARG A 72 -2.05 -4.89 29.19
N LEU A 73 -1.20 -5.57 28.42
CA LEU A 73 -1.18 -5.47 26.96
C LEU A 73 -2.49 -5.98 26.36
N ASN A 74 -3.03 -7.11 26.82
CA ASN A 74 -4.30 -7.65 26.35
C ASN A 74 -5.48 -6.71 26.68
N ALA A 75 -5.49 -6.09 27.86
CA ALA A 75 -6.51 -5.12 28.23
C ALA A 75 -6.47 -3.87 27.35
N LEU A 76 -5.28 -3.29 27.16
CA LEU A 76 -5.09 -2.08 26.37
C LEU A 76 -5.32 -2.35 24.88
N ASP A 77 -4.90 -3.50 24.34
CA ASP A 77 -5.25 -3.91 22.98
C ASP A 77 -6.77 -3.96 22.79
N ARG A 78 -7.52 -4.54 23.73
CA ARG A 78 -8.99 -4.54 23.68
C ARG A 78 -9.58 -3.13 23.72
N VAL A 79 -9.01 -2.22 24.50
CA VAL A 79 -9.41 -0.80 24.50
C VAL A 79 -9.18 -0.20 23.11
N LEU A 80 -7.99 -0.40 22.53
CA LEU A 80 -7.62 0.15 21.23
C LEU A 80 -8.43 -0.46 20.07
N ARG A 81 -8.89 -1.71 20.19
CA ARG A 81 -9.85 -2.31 19.24
C ARG A 81 -11.17 -1.55 19.17
N THR A 82 -11.64 -0.97 20.28
CA THR A 82 -12.92 -0.23 20.30
C THR A 82 -12.90 1.07 19.50
N VAL A 83 -11.72 1.59 19.20
CA VAL A 83 -11.52 2.80 18.39
C VAL A 83 -10.95 2.48 17.00
N HIS A 84 -10.80 1.19 16.69
CA HIS A 84 -10.26 0.74 15.41
C HIS A 84 -11.21 1.16 14.27
N PRO A 85 -10.71 1.62 13.11
CA PRO A 85 -11.56 2.07 12.00
C PRO A 85 -12.54 0.98 11.52
N ASN A 86 -12.14 -0.29 11.60
CA ASN A 86 -12.96 -1.45 11.26
C ASN A 86 -13.74 -2.07 12.44
N ALA A 87 -13.93 -1.36 13.56
CA ALA A 87 -14.62 -1.90 14.72
C ALA A 87 -16.12 -2.19 14.49
N GLY A 88 -16.72 -1.66 13.41
CA GLY A 88 -18.14 -1.85 13.07
C GLY A 88 -19.13 -1.13 14.00
N ALA A 89 -18.65 -0.53 15.09
CA ALA A 89 -19.44 0.24 16.04
C ALA A 89 -18.76 1.59 16.35
N PRO A 90 -19.52 2.63 16.73
CA PRO A 90 -18.94 3.87 17.21
C PRO A 90 -18.06 3.64 18.44
N ALA A 91 -16.95 4.37 18.51
CA ALA A 91 -16.07 4.34 19.68
C ALA A 91 -16.85 4.72 20.96
N PRO A 92 -16.56 4.10 22.12
CA PRO A 92 -17.11 4.53 23.40
C PRO A 92 -16.87 6.03 23.61
N ALA A 93 -17.87 6.75 24.15
CA ALA A 93 -17.83 8.22 24.21
C ALA A 93 -16.57 8.78 24.90
N LYS A 94 -16.04 8.07 25.89
CA LYS A 94 -14.81 8.45 26.62
C LYS A 94 -13.52 8.21 25.84
N LEU A 95 -13.57 7.37 24.81
CA LEU A 95 -12.46 7.06 23.90
C LEU A 95 -12.61 7.75 22.53
N ALA A 96 -13.68 8.51 22.31
CA ALA A 96 -13.93 9.22 21.05
C ALA A 96 -12.79 10.18 20.66
N GLY A 97 -12.11 10.77 21.65
CA GLY A 97 -10.92 11.61 21.40
C GLY A 97 -9.75 10.86 20.80
N LEU A 98 -9.58 9.58 21.14
CA LEU A 98 -8.53 8.72 20.61
C LEU A 98 -8.86 8.26 19.18
N ALA A 99 -10.13 7.93 18.90
CA ALA A 99 -10.61 7.70 17.52
C ALA A 99 -10.44 8.95 16.64
N ALA A 100 -10.84 10.13 17.14
CA ALA A 100 -10.71 11.39 16.41
C ALA A 100 -9.25 11.76 16.12
N ARG A 101 -8.32 11.43 17.03
CA ARG A 101 -6.88 11.60 16.81
C ARG A 101 -6.39 10.75 15.64
N TYR A 102 -6.76 9.48 15.62
CA TYR A 102 -6.42 8.60 14.50
C TYR A 102 -6.99 9.12 13.17
N THR A 103 -8.27 9.54 13.14
CA THR A 103 -8.87 10.13 11.93
C THR A 103 -8.14 11.38 11.44
N ARG A 104 -7.56 12.17 12.34
CA ARG A 104 -6.87 13.42 12.00
C ARG A 104 -5.40 13.23 11.64
N HIS A 105 -4.70 12.36 12.35
CA HIS A 105 -3.24 12.25 12.30
C HIS A 105 -2.75 10.91 11.75
N GLY A 106 -3.63 9.90 11.66
CA GLY A 106 -3.29 8.55 11.22
C GLY A 106 -2.59 7.69 12.28
N HIS A 107 -2.48 8.16 13.54
CA HIS A 107 -1.94 7.38 14.66
C HIS A 107 -2.72 7.62 15.97
N LEU A 108 -2.57 6.69 16.91
CA LEU A 108 -3.32 6.61 18.16
C LEU A 108 -2.60 7.27 19.34
N ASN A 109 -1.26 7.22 19.37
CA ASN A 109 -0.44 7.81 20.43
C ASN A 109 -0.35 9.33 20.34
N THR A 110 0.05 9.96 21.45
CA THR A 110 0.38 11.39 21.49
C THR A 110 1.84 11.63 21.09
N ASP A 111 2.24 12.90 21.00
CA ASP A 111 3.63 13.31 20.77
C ASP A 111 4.58 12.96 21.95
N LEU A 112 4.04 12.46 23.08
CA LEU A 112 4.86 11.96 24.19
C LEU A 112 5.44 10.57 23.94
N GLY A 113 4.83 9.79 23.03
CA GLY A 113 5.35 8.51 22.61
C GLY A 113 6.21 8.67 21.36
N ASP A 114 7.50 8.31 21.45
CA ASP A 114 8.37 8.27 20.28
C ASP A 114 7.86 7.24 19.25
N GLY A 115 7.85 7.57 17.95
CA GLY A 115 7.38 6.70 16.87
C GLY A 115 5.85 6.67 16.75
N LEU A 116 5.29 5.58 16.19
CA LEU A 116 3.85 5.46 15.92
C LEU A 116 3.22 4.25 16.60
N LEU A 117 1.96 4.41 17.02
CA LEU A 117 1.03 3.32 17.29
C LEU A 117 -0.18 3.48 16.37
N ILE A 118 -0.36 2.53 15.46
CA ILE A 118 -1.39 2.60 14.42
C ILE A 118 -2.27 1.35 14.44
N PRO A 119 -3.55 1.45 14.05
CA PRO A 119 -4.40 0.29 13.82
C PRO A 119 -3.79 -0.65 12.76
N ARG A 120 -3.92 -1.96 12.99
CA ARG A 120 -3.52 -2.99 12.02
C ARG A 120 -4.62 -3.19 10.99
N LEU A 121 -4.35 -2.80 9.75
CA LEU A 121 -5.30 -2.87 8.63
C LEU A 121 -5.05 -4.07 7.71
N MET A 122 -4.57 -5.19 8.25
CA MET A 122 -4.12 -6.34 7.47
C MET A 122 -4.77 -7.63 7.95
N ASP A 123 -4.99 -8.55 7.02
CA ASP A 123 -5.68 -9.81 7.31
C ASP A 123 -4.65 -10.94 7.48
N TYR A 124 -4.39 -11.31 8.73
CA TYR A 124 -3.44 -12.37 9.10
C TYR A 124 -4.06 -13.76 9.15
N SER A 125 -5.33 -13.95 8.76
CA SER A 125 -5.94 -15.29 8.74
C SER A 125 -5.16 -16.31 7.87
N ALA A 126 -4.25 -15.84 7.01
CA ALA A 126 -3.38 -16.66 6.19
C ALA A 126 -1.92 -16.83 6.69
N ALA A 127 -1.45 -16.05 7.67
CA ALA A 127 -0.07 -16.15 8.13
C ALA A 127 0.05 -17.21 9.24
N LYS A 128 0.90 -18.21 9.01
CA LYS A 128 1.19 -19.31 9.95
C LYS A 128 1.94 -18.86 11.21
N HIS A 129 2.06 -17.56 11.46
CA HIS A 129 2.99 -16.99 12.43
C HIS A 129 2.22 -16.04 13.36
N ARG A 130 1.70 -16.56 14.48
CA ARG A 130 1.28 -15.74 15.64
C ARG A 130 2.41 -15.58 16.67
N ALA A 131 3.63 -15.96 16.29
CA ALA A 131 4.78 -16.10 17.21
C ALA A 131 5.63 -14.82 17.34
N ASP A 132 5.27 -13.73 16.66
CA ASP A 132 5.99 -12.46 16.74
C ASP A 132 5.20 -11.47 17.62
N LYS A 133 5.92 -10.80 18.53
CA LYS A 133 5.44 -9.69 19.37
C LYS A 133 4.70 -8.64 18.54
N TYR A 134 5.23 -8.31 17.37
CA TYR A 134 4.68 -7.28 16.47
C TYR A 134 3.44 -7.75 15.69
N GLU A 135 3.04 -9.01 15.78
CA GLU A 135 1.88 -9.58 15.06
C GLU A 135 0.71 -9.93 15.98
N ARG A 136 0.94 -9.94 17.30
CA ARG A 136 -0.06 -10.38 18.28
C ARG A 136 -1.25 -9.44 18.44
N PHE A 137 -1.01 -8.14 18.35
CA PHE A 137 -1.97 -7.11 18.75
C PHE A 137 -2.71 -6.51 17.56
N SER A 138 -3.90 -5.96 17.81
CA SER A 138 -4.73 -5.25 16.81
C SER A 138 -4.14 -3.92 16.36
N VAL A 139 -3.06 -3.50 17.00
CA VAL A 139 -2.27 -2.31 16.67
C VAL A 139 -0.86 -2.73 16.26
N VAL A 140 -0.19 -1.82 15.54
CA VAL A 140 1.19 -1.95 15.12
C VAL A 140 1.99 -0.84 15.80
N ARG A 141 3.03 -1.24 16.52
CA ARG A 141 4.03 -0.35 17.09
C ARG A 141 5.15 -0.16 16.08
N VAL A 142 5.38 1.09 15.65
CA VAL A 142 6.43 1.47 14.71
C VAL A 142 7.48 2.30 15.42
N GLU A 143 8.66 1.73 15.60
CA GLU A 143 9.78 2.40 16.26
C GLU A 143 10.32 3.56 15.39
N PRO A 144 10.85 4.65 16.00
CA PRO A 144 11.39 5.80 15.25
C PRO A 144 12.43 5.42 14.20
N ASP A 145 13.29 4.45 14.50
CA ASP A 145 14.35 4.01 13.58
C ASP A 145 13.80 3.36 12.31
N ARG A 146 12.61 2.76 12.38
CA ARG A 146 11.91 2.15 11.23
C ARG A 146 11.25 3.21 10.34
N MET A 147 11.13 4.45 10.81
CA MET A 147 10.56 5.56 10.05
C MET A 147 11.58 6.34 9.21
N LYS A 148 12.89 6.08 9.35
CA LYS A 148 13.96 6.88 8.73
C LYS A 148 13.84 7.06 7.21
N ASN A 149 13.28 6.07 6.52
CA ASN A 149 13.10 6.07 5.06
C ASN A 149 11.61 5.97 4.69
N ILE A 150 10.72 6.38 5.59
CA ILE A 150 9.28 6.28 5.39
C ILE A 150 8.62 7.60 5.76
N ARG A 151 7.91 8.16 4.77
CA ARG A 151 7.04 9.30 4.99
C ARG A 151 5.61 8.81 5.15
N PHE A 152 5.07 8.92 6.37
CA PHE A 152 3.69 8.57 6.66
C PHE A 152 2.78 9.81 6.56
N ILE A 153 1.72 9.72 5.76
CA ILE A 153 0.79 10.81 5.49
C ILE A 153 -0.63 10.34 5.81
N SER A 154 -1.45 11.17 6.43
CA SER A 154 -2.89 10.94 6.55
C SER A 154 -3.65 11.89 5.65
N LEU A 155 -4.54 11.36 4.79
CA LEU A 155 -5.44 12.16 3.98
C LEU A 155 -6.74 12.55 4.73
N GLY A 156 -6.88 12.09 5.98
CA GLY A 156 -8.02 12.36 6.83
C GLY A 156 -9.36 12.02 6.17
N THR A 157 -10.37 12.88 6.41
CA THR A 157 -11.74 12.69 5.92
C THR A 157 -12.04 13.42 4.61
N ARG A 158 -11.02 13.79 3.79
CA ARG A 158 -11.29 14.29 2.43
C ARG A 158 -12.27 13.32 1.76
N ALA A 159 -13.32 13.82 1.12
CA ALA A 159 -14.54 13.06 0.81
C ALA A 159 -14.27 11.79 -0.03
N TRP A 160 -13.97 10.69 0.66
CA TRP A 160 -13.84 9.39 0.04
C TRP A 160 -15.23 8.87 -0.32
N PRO A 161 -15.38 8.15 -1.44
CA PRO A 161 -16.57 7.36 -1.70
C PRO A 161 -16.74 6.43 -0.50
N THR A 162 -17.95 6.31 -0.01
CA THR A 162 -18.32 5.40 1.09
C THR A 162 -18.10 3.97 0.62
N VAL A 163 -16.85 3.51 0.67
CA VAL A 163 -16.48 2.11 0.64
C VAL A 163 -16.53 1.68 2.08
N THR A 164 -17.55 0.90 2.43
CA THR A 164 -17.61 0.28 3.75
C THR A 164 -16.52 -0.79 3.82
N SER A 165 -16.01 -1.05 5.02
CA SER A 165 -15.01 -2.11 5.24
C SER A 165 -15.49 -3.51 4.87
N SER A 166 -16.77 -3.68 4.51
CA SER A 166 -17.39 -4.92 4.05
C SER A 166 -17.31 -5.15 2.54
N ASP A 167 -17.02 -4.11 1.77
CA ASP A 167 -17.08 -4.14 0.33
C ASP A 167 -15.68 -4.32 -0.27
N ASP A 168 -15.58 -5.14 -1.31
CA ASP A 168 -14.35 -5.24 -2.08
C ASP A 168 -14.00 -3.88 -2.70
N LEU A 169 -12.74 -3.49 -2.56
CA LEU A 169 -12.22 -2.30 -3.21
C LEU A 169 -11.98 -2.60 -4.69
N LEU A 170 -12.80 -2.00 -5.55
CA LEU A 170 -12.60 -2.08 -6.99
C LEU A 170 -11.48 -1.12 -7.44
N VAL A 171 -10.58 -1.60 -8.27
CA VAL A 171 -9.52 -0.82 -8.92
C VAL A 171 -9.71 -0.89 -10.43
N ALA A 172 -9.82 0.27 -11.07
CA ALA A 172 -9.84 0.41 -12.52
C ALA A 172 -8.40 0.53 -13.03
N CYS A 173 -7.86 -0.56 -13.57
CA CYS A 173 -6.56 -0.54 -14.23
C CYS A 173 -6.75 -0.14 -15.69
N LEU A 174 -6.24 1.05 -16.04
CA LEU A 174 -6.33 1.61 -17.38
C LEU A 174 -4.96 1.46 -18.06
N PRO A 175 -4.83 0.74 -19.19
CA PRO A 175 -3.54 0.55 -19.85
C PRO A 175 -2.94 1.86 -20.34
N PHE A 176 -3.77 2.80 -20.82
CA PHE A 176 -3.42 4.13 -21.32
C PHE A 176 -2.43 4.16 -22.50
N LEU A 177 -1.26 3.52 -22.41
CA LEU A 177 -0.30 3.28 -23.48
C LEU A 177 -0.62 1.96 -24.18
N ASP A 178 -0.76 2.01 -25.50
CA ASP A 178 -1.19 0.89 -26.33
C ASP A 178 -0.14 0.55 -27.38
N ALA A 179 0.25 1.49 -28.22
CA ALA A 179 1.13 1.25 -29.35
C ALA A 179 2.61 1.49 -29.03
N PRO A 180 3.55 0.91 -29.80
CA PRO A 180 4.98 1.23 -29.70
C PRO A 180 5.29 2.73 -29.80
N GLY A 181 4.50 3.48 -30.59
CA GLY A 181 4.66 4.93 -30.75
C GLY A 181 4.13 5.76 -29.59
N ASP A 182 3.45 5.15 -28.61
CA ASP A 182 3.02 5.86 -27.39
C ASP A 182 4.19 6.04 -26.40
N VAL A 183 5.34 5.42 -26.64
CA VAL A 183 6.52 5.50 -25.78
C VAL A 183 7.76 5.96 -26.55
N GLU A 184 8.60 6.72 -25.85
CA GLU A 184 9.95 7.07 -26.28
C GLU A 184 10.95 6.24 -25.48
N LEU A 185 11.80 5.52 -26.20
CA LEU A 185 12.89 4.72 -25.64
C LEU A 185 14.22 5.24 -26.19
N ASP A 186 14.91 6.04 -25.39
CA ASP A 186 16.24 6.53 -25.72
C ASP A 186 17.31 5.63 -25.12
N ARG A 187 18.36 5.36 -25.90
CA ARG A 187 19.54 4.63 -25.45
C ARG A 187 20.79 5.43 -25.71
N PHE A 188 21.68 5.45 -24.72
CA PHE A 188 22.99 6.08 -24.83
C PHE A 188 24.02 5.36 -23.97
N ALA A 189 25.28 5.72 -24.17
CA ALA A 189 26.40 5.18 -23.40
C ALA A 189 27.32 6.30 -22.96
N ASP A 190 27.90 6.16 -21.77
CA ASP A 190 28.92 7.04 -21.22
C ASP A 190 30.00 6.22 -20.48
N SER A 191 30.88 6.90 -19.74
CA SER A 191 31.92 6.21 -18.95
C SER A 191 31.38 5.30 -17.84
N GLY A 192 30.11 5.45 -17.45
CA GLY A 192 29.43 4.66 -16.42
C GLY A 192 28.70 3.42 -16.94
N GLY A 193 28.51 3.29 -18.26
CA GLY A 193 27.92 2.12 -18.90
C GLY A 193 26.93 2.44 -20.02
N SER A 194 26.05 1.48 -20.33
CA SER A 194 24.93 1.65 -21.25
C SER A 194 23.66 1.95 -20.46
N TRP A 195 22.92 2.95 -20.92
CA TRP A 195 21.75 3.50 -20.25
C TRP A 195 20.54 3.55 -21.17
N TYR A 196 19.34 3.47 -20.59
CA TYR A 196 18.08 3.77 -21.29
C TYR A 196 17.22 4.75 -20.49
N ARG A 197 16.42 5.54 -21.21
CA ARG A 197 15.32 6.34 -20.67
C ARG A 197 14.03 5.89 -21.33
N LEU A 198 12.96 5.82 -20.56
CA LEU A 198 11.64 5.44 -21.03
C LEU A 198 10.61 6.45 -20.53
N GLY A 199 9.79 6.96 -21.44
CA GLY A 199 8.71 7.90 -21.13
C GLY A 199 7.61 7.83 -22.18
N PRO A 200 6.50 8.55 -21.96
CA PRO A 200 5.45 8.68 -22.96
C PRO A 200 5.93 9.57 -24.11
N SER A 201 5.41 9.38 -25.32
CA SER A 201 5.79 10.19 -26.50
C SER A 201 5.23 11.61 -26.53
N ASP A 202 4.38 11.96 -25.55
CA ASP A 202 3.79 13.30 -25.40
C ASP A 202 3.09 13.86 -26.66
N ASP A 203 2.67 12.99 -27.57
CA ASP A 203 2.00 13.39 -28.80
C ASP A 203 0.55 13.86 -28.58
N ASP A 204 -0.02 14.49 -29.61
CA ASP A 204 -1.41 14.97 -29.57
C ASP A 204 -2.43 13.82 -29.49
N ALA A 205 -2.04 12.57 -29.76
CA ALA A 205 -2.91 11.41 -29.63
C ALA A 205 -3.06 11.00 -28.16
N LEU A 206 -1.97 11.00 -27.38
CA LEU A 206 -2.00 10.76 -25.94
C LEU A 206 -2.75 11.87 -25.20
N GLU A 207 -2.56 13.13 -25.58
CA GLU A 207 -3.31 14.25 -25.00
C GLU A 207 -4.82 14.06 -25.17
N ARG A 208 -5.29 13.77 -26.39
CA ARG A 208 -6.72 13.55 -26.67
C ARG A 208 -7.28 12.34 -25.94
N ARG A 209 -6.45 11.32 -25.70
CA ARG A 209 -6.84 10.08 -25.00
C ARG A 209 -7.19 10.33 -23.53
N VAL A 210 -6.69 11.41 -22.91
CA VAL A 210 -6.98 11.72 -21.50
C VAL A 210 -8.47 11.94 -21.26
N ASP A 211 -9.18 12.61 -22.18
CA ASP A 211 -10.61 12.89 -22.02
C ASP A 211 -11.44 11.59 -22.05
N ASP A 212 -11.15 10.71 -23.01
CA ASP A 212 -11.78 9.38 -23.12
C ASP A 212 -11.43 8.49 -21.90
N ALA A 213 -10.19 8.58 -21.42
CA ALA A 213 -9.72 7.88 -20.24
C ALA A 213 -10.49 8.30 -18.99
N ILE A 214 -10.66 9.60 -18.73
CA ILE A 214 -11.42 10.12 -17.59
C ILE A 214 -12.87 9.63 -17.66
N ALA A 215 -13.50 9.69 -18.84
CA ALA A 215 -14.86 9.21 -19.05
C ALA A 215 -14.99 7.70 -18.76
N ALA A 216 -14.04 6.89 -19.24
CA ALA A 216 -14.00 5.45 -18.98
C ALA A 216 -13.81 5.13 -17.48
N LEU A 217 -12.92 5.87 -16.80
CA LEU A 217 -12.68 5.72 -15.37
C LEU A 217 -13.91 6.09 -14.54
N ASP A 218 -14.59 7.20 -14.85
CA ASP A 218 -15.85 7.59 -14.19
C ASP A 218 -16.96 6.55 -14.40
N ALA A 219 -17.05 5.98 -15.61
CA ALA A 219 -18.05 4.97 -15.95
C ALA A 219 -17.76 3.60 -15.31
N SER A 220 -16.52 3.33 -14.89
CA SER A 220 -16.10 2.03 -14.35
C SER A 220 -16.78 1.65 -13.02
N GLY A 221 -17.21 2.66 -12.26
CA GLY A 221 -17.71 2.54 -10.89
C GLY A 221 -16.64 2.22 -9.85
N ALA A 222 -15.36 2.19 -10.24
CA ALA A 222 -14.25 1.97 -9.32
C ALA A 222 -13.84 3.27 -8.61
N PRO A 223 -13.57 3.25 -7.29
CA PRO A 223 -13.09 4.41 -6.57
C PRO A 223 -11.62 4.76 -6.80
N VAL A 224 -10.82 3.81 -7.27
CA VAL A 224 -9.38 3.97 -7.50
C VAL A 224 -9.06 3.63 -8.95
N ALA A 225 -8.33 4.51 -9.62
CA ALA A 225 -7.76 4.29 -10.95
C ALA A 225 -6.24 4.10 -10.85
N LEU A 226 -5.71 3.13 -11.59
CA LEU A 226 -4.28 2.83 -11.65
C LEU A 226 -3.81 2.68 -13.10
N LEU A 227 -3.03 3.65 -13.57
CA LEU A 227 -2.35 3.62 -14.87
C LEU A 227 -0.94 3.02 -14.72
N PRO A 228 -0.31 2.53 -15.81
CA PRO A 228 0.97 1.83 -15.73
C PRO A 228 2.17 2.76 -15.60
N GLU A 229 3.34 2.14 -15.51
CA GLU A 229 4.62 2.82 -15.54
C GLU A 229 4.88 3.46 -16.92
N CYS A 230 5.66 4.55 -16.94
CA CYS A 230 6.02 5.33 -18.12
C CYS A 230 4.84 6.01 -18.84
N ALA A 231 3.66 6.05 -18.23
CA ALA A 231 2.47 6.72 -18.76
C ALA A 231 2.37 8.21 -18.45
N LEU A 232 3.34 8.79 -17.73
CA LEU A 232 3.24 10.16 -17.24
C LEU A 232 4.50 11.00 -17.49
N SER A 233 4.30 12.22 -17.97
CA SER A 233 5.28 13.30 -18.14
C SER A 233 4.75 14.56 -17.46
N GLU A 234 5.57 15.62 -17.36
CA GLU A 234 5.12 16.93 -16.88
C GLU A 234 3.95 17.49 -17.73
N LYS A 235 4.03 17.32 -19.06
CA LYS A 235 2.98 17.74 -20.00
C LYS A 235 1.68 16.99 -19.74
N LEU A 236 1.74 15.65 -19.70
CA LEU A 236 0.56 14.82 -19.48
C LEU A 236 -0.04 15.03 -18.08
N LEU A 237 0.77 15.20 -17.04
CA LEU A 237 0.28 15.55 -15.70
C LEU A 237 -0.54 16.85 -15.73
N SER A 238 -0.01 17.89 -16.38
CA SER A 238 -0.70 19.18 -16.52
C SER A 238 -2.02 19.06 -17.31
N ILE A 239 -2.11 18.10 -18.23
CA ILE A 239 -3.35 17.80 -18.96
C ILE A 239 -4.33 17.06 -18.03
N TRP A 240 -3.89 15.99 -17.35
CA TRP A 240 -4.70 15.24 -16.39
C TRP A 240 -5.34 16.14 -15.34
N GLN A 241 -4.55 16.97 -14.66
CA GLN A 241 -5.05 17.88 -13.62
C GLN A 241 -6.12 18.83 -14.18
N ARG A 242 -5.85 19.44 -15.34
CA ARG A 242 -6.74 20.41 -15.97
C ARG A 242 -8.04 19.77 -16.47
N ARG A 243 -7.97 18.55 -17.03
CA ARG A 243 -9.13 17.82 -17.55
C ARG A 243 -9.98 17.21 -16.45
N LEU A 244 -9.37 16.69 -15.39
CA LEU A 244 -10.10 16.24 -14.19
C LEU A 244 -10.87 17.41 -13.55
N ALA A 245 -10.21 18.56 -13.37
CA ALA A 245 -10.83 19.77 -12.83
C ALA A 245 -11.96 20.33 -13.71
N ALA A 246 -11.84 20.19 -15.03
CA ALA A 246 -12.84 20.68 -15.99
C ALA A 246 -14.04 19.72 -16.20
N THR A 247 -13.91 18.45 -15.80
CA THR A 247 -14.90 17.41 -16.08
C THR A 247 -15.74 17.11 -14.84
N TYR A 248 -17.02 17.44 -14.90
CA TYR A 248 -17.96 17.06 -13.85
C TYR A 248 -18.19 15.55 -13.85
N PRO A 249 -17.99 14.85 -12.71
CA PRO A 249 -18.24 13.42 -12.64
C PRO A 249 -19.73 13.13 -12.86
N THR A 250 -20.03 11.99 -13.48
CA THR A 250 -21.42 11.52 -13.55
C THR A 250 -21.94 11.20 -12.16
N SER A 251 -23.26 11.23 -11.96
CA SER A 251 -23.89 10.86 -10.68
C SER A 251 -23.62 9.41 -10.24
N ARG A 252 -23.07 8.58 -11.14
CA ARG A 252 -22.67 7.19 -10.87
C ARG A 252 -21.17 7.02 -10.65
N SER A 253 -20.36 8.05 -10.90
CA SER A 253 -18.93 7.96 -10.67
C SER A 253 -18.66 7.79 -9.18
N ARG A 254 -17.77 6.86 -8.87
CA ARG A 254 -17.19 6.69 -7.53
C ARG A 254 -15.73 7.08 -7.50
N LEU A 255 -15.17 7.50 -8.63
CA LEU A 255 -13.73 7.75 -8.79
C LEU A 255 -13.28 8.85 -7.83
N ALA A 256 -12.25 8.55 -7.05
CA ALA A 256 -11.76 9.45 -6.01
C ALA A 256 -10.24 9.55 -5.98
N LEU A 257 -9.54 8.47 -6.33
CA LEU A 257 -8.10 8.48 -6.53
C LEU A 257 -7.74 8.14 -7.96
N VAL A 258 -6.88 8.97 -8.55
CA VAL A 258 -6.30 8.73 -9.86
C VAL A 258 -4.79 8.66 -9.71
N ILE A 259 -4.23 7.45 -9.79
CA ILE A 259 -2.79 7.24 -9.98
C ILE A 259 -2.58 7.34 -11.49
N ALA A 260 -2.21 8.53 -11.97
CA ALA A 260 -2.15 8.89 -13.39
C ALA A 260 -0.98 8.24 -14.16
N GLY A 261 -0.38 7.20 -13.58
CA GLY A 261 0.78 6.50 -14.10
C GLY A 261 2.05 7.01 -13.44
N THR A 262 3.19 6.64 -14.03
CA THR A 262 4.49 7.09 -13.56
C THR A 262 5.38 7.54 -14.71
N GLY A 263 6.41 8.33 -14.42
CA GLY A 263 7.44 8.70 -15.40
C GLY A 263 8.16 10.00 -15.03
N PRO A 264 8.87 10.62 -15.98
CA PRO A 264 9.69 11.81 -15.75
C PRO A 264 8.81 13.08 -15.66
N VAL A 265 8.19 13.31 -14.50
CA VAL A 265 7.30 14.47 -14.28
C VAL A 265 8.04 15.75 -13.85
N THR A 266 9.37 15.71 -13.80
CA THR A 266 10.23 16.83 -13.44
C THR A 266 11.40 16.92 -14.42
N ASN A 267 11.87 18.12 -14.71
CA ASN A 267 13.02 18.38 -15.59
C ASN A 267 14.40 18.09 -14.94
N GLU A 268 14.47 17.12 -14.03
CA GLU A 268 15.74 16.67 -13.42
C GLU A 268 16.51 15.74 -14.38
N ASP A 269 17.84 15.70 -14.28
CA ASP A 269 18.71 14.80 -15.07
C ASP A 269 19.79 14.18 -14.16
N PRO A 270 19.78 12.85 -13.92
CA PRO A 270 18.77 11.88 -14.37
C PRO A 270 17.37 12.19 -13.82
N PRO A 271 16.30 11.93 -14.60
CA PRO A 271 14.93 12.17 -14.15
C PRO A 271 14.52 11.19 -13.06
N ARG A 272 13.50 11.54 -12.29
CA ARG A 272 12.82 10.60 -11.40
C ARG A 272 11.69 9.91 -12.14
N ASN A 273 11.57 8.60 -11.99
CA ASN A 273 10.35 7.90 -12.37
C ASN A 273 9.35 8.02 -11.20
N ARG A 274 8.37 8.90 -11.33
CA ARG A 274 7.48 9.30 -10.24
C ARG A 274 6.03 8.96 -10.54
N ALA A 275 5.40 8.24 -9.61
CA ALA A 275 3.96 8.13 -9.53
C ALA A 275 3.37 9.41 -8.94
N VAL A 276 2.30 9.92 -9.57
CA VAL A 276 1.55 11.08 -9.08
C VAL A 276 0.11 10.67 -8.79
N VAL A 277 -0.37 11.00 -7.60
CA VAL A 277 -1.75 10.69 -7.19
C VAL A 277 -2.57 11.95 -7.06
N LEU A 278 -3.66 11.99 -7.82
CA LEU A 278 -4.62 13.07 -7.86
C LEU A 278 -5.93 12.64 -7.19
N ASP A 279 -6.65 13.61 -6.62
CA ASP A 279 -8.08 13.43 -6.39
C ASP A 279 -8.88 13.58 -7.69
N ARG A 280 -10.20 13.38 -7.61
CA ARG A 280 -11.07 13.49 -8.78
C ARG A 280 -11.13 14.91 -9.33
N GLU A 281 -10.85 15.92 -8.52
CA GLU A 281 -10.79 17.33 -8.91
C GLU A 281 -9.46 17.69 -9.60
N GLY A 282 -8.52 16.74 -9.69
CA GLY A 282 -7.21 16.96 -10.30
C GLY A 282 -6.21 17.64 -9.36
N CYS A 283 -6.49 17.75 -8.07
CA CYS A 283 -5.55 18.24 -7.09
C CYS A 283 -4.55 17.15 -6.70
N LEU A 284 -3.27 17.55 -6.59
CA LEU A 284 -2.21 16.68 -6.12
C LEU A 284 -2.45 16.29 -4.65
N LEU A 285 -2.44 14.98 -4.37
CA LEU A 285 -2.54 14.43 -3.03
C LEU A 285 -1.16 14.03 -2.49
N TRP A 286 -0.43 13.19 -3.23
CA TRP A 286 0.95 12.81 -2.94
C TRP A 286 1.66 12.25 -4.18
N GLU A 287 2.96 11.99 -4.03
CA GLU A 287 3.84 11.48 -5.07
C GLU A 287 4.69 10.32 -4.54
N GLN A 288 5.12 9.38 -5.38
CA GLN A 288 6.07 8.33 -5.01
C GLN A 288 7.15 8.21 -6.07
N ASP A 289 8.41 8.38 -5.69
CA ASP A 289 9.55 8.12 -6.56
C ASP A 289 9.89 6.63 -6.58
N LYS A 290 10.21 6.10 -7.77
CA LYS A 290 10.71 4.73 -7.92
C LYS A 290 11.98 4.54 -7.11
N LEU A 291 12.01 3.52 -6.26
CA LEU A 291 13.12 3.30 -5.33
C LEU A 291 14.25 2.52 -6.01
N CYS A 292 13.91 1.58 -6.89
CA CYS A 292 14.82 0.65 -7.54
C CYS A 292 14.79 0.83 -9.05
N ASP A 293 15.95 1.08 -9.65
CA ASP A 293 16.16 1.03 -11.09
C ASP A 293 16.07 -0.41 -11.63
N TYR A 294 15.64 -0.53 -12.87
CA TYR A 294 15.62 -1.80 -13.60
C TYR A 294 16.76 -1.89 -14.62
N THR A 295 17.50 -3.00 -14.60
CA THR A 295 18.47 -3.33 -15.64
C THR A 295 17.79 -4.27 -16.63
N ILE A 296 17.69 -3.84 -17.89
CA ILE A 296 17.19 -4.70 -18.97
C ILE A 296 18.36 -5.55 -19.47
N GLU A 297 18.28 -6.85 -19.27
CA GLU A 297 19.19 -7.82 -19.87
C GLU A 297 18.93 -7.98 -21.37
N GLU A 298 19.95 -8.36 -22.13
CA GLU A 298 19.86 -8.57 -23.58
C GLU A 298 18.76 -9.59 -23.96
N TYR A 299 18.62 -10.66 -23.18
CA TYR A 299 17.53 -11.62 -23.38
C TYR A 299 16.15 -10.96 -23.28
N THR A 300 15.94 -10.14 -22.24
CA THR A 300 14.67 -9.43 -22.04
C THR A 300 14.42 -8.40 -23.13
N TRP A 301 15.44 -7.62 -23.51
CA TRP A 301 15.36 -6.64 -24.60
C TRP A 301 14.89 -7.28 -25.90
N ASN A 302 15.52 -8.39 -26.29
CA ASN A 302 15.19 -9.14 -27.49
C ASN A 302 13.81 -9.80 -27.39
N ARG A 303 13.47 -10.38 -26.23
CA ARG A 303 12.15 -10.99 -25.98
C ARG A 303 11.01 -9.98 -26.06
N TRP A 304 11.23 -8.77 -25.57
CA TRP A 304 10.27 -7.67 -25.63
C TRP A 304 10.22 -7.01 -27.02
N LYS A 305 11.15 -7.36 -27.91
CA LYS A 305 11.31 -6.76 -29.25
C LYS A 305 11.44 -5.24 -29.18
N LEU A 306 12.15 -4.74 -28.16
CA LEU A 306 12.44 -3.32 -28.05
C LEU A 306 13.32 -2.87 -29.23
N PRO A 307 13.13 -1.64 -29.75
CA PRO A 307 13.95 -1.12 -30.83
C PRO A 307 15.44 -1.06 -30.43
N HIS A 308 16.34 -1.06 -31.41
CA HIS A 308 17.79 -0.96 -31.20
C HIS A 308 18.39 -2.05 -30.30
N ALA A 309 18.59 -3.26 -30.86
CA ALA A 309 19.14 -4.43 -30.16
C ALA A 309 20.27 -4.08 -29.17
N SER A 310 20.15 -4.55 -27.93
CA SER A 310 21.20 -4.37 -26.93
C SER A 310 22.36 -5.34 -27.18
N GLY A 311 23.58 -4.87 -27.01
CA GLY A 311 24.76 -5.72 -26.89
C GLY A 311 25.15 -5.72 -25.43
N GLY A 312 24.57 -6.62 -24.63
CA GLY A 312 24.67 -6.62 -23.17
C GLY A 312 23.55 -5.90 -22.42
N GLU A 313 23.75 -5.75 -21.10
CA GLU A 313 22.81 -5.14 -20.16
C GLU A 313 22.73 -3.62 -20.30
N VAL A 314 21.52 -3.07 -20.17
CA VAL A 314 21.25 -1.63 -20.23
C VAL A 314 20.54 -1.19 -18.96
N LYS A 315 21.10 -0.22 -18.24
CA LYS A 315 20.58 0.26 -16.95
C LYS A 315 19.58 1.39 -17.13
N GLU A 316 18.54 1.43 -16.31
CA GLU A 316 17.60 2.55 -16.29
C GLU A 316 18.30 3.82 -15.82
N TYR A 317 18.18 4.89 -16.60
CA TYR A 317 18.77 6.18 -16.28
C TYR A 317 17.79 7.03 -15.47
N ILE A 318 17.78 6.81 -14.16
CA ILE A 318 16.91 7.53 -13.23
C ILE A 318 17.64 7.94 -11.94
N THR A 319 17.14 8.99 -11.32
CA THR A 319 17.44 9.31 -9.92
C THR A 319 16.49 8.51 -9.04
N ARG A 320 17.04 7.65 -8.18
CA ARG A 320 16.25 6.80 -7.27
C ARG A 320 15.61 7.64 -6.15
N GLY A 321 14.41 7.26 -5.75
CA GLY A 321 13.78 7.74 -4.52
C GLY A 321 14.52 7.23 -3.27
N SER A 322 14.44 8.00 -2.18
CA SER A 322 15.03 7.65 -0.88
C SER A 322 14.01 7.25 0.18
N GLU A 323 12.72 7.50 -0.06
CA GLU A 323 11.64 7.30 0.91
C GLU A 323 10.45 6.59 0.27
N LEU A 324 9.85 5.66 1.01
CA LEU A 324 8.52 5.15 0.70
C LEU A 324 7.47 6.05 1.36
N ILE A 325 6.48 6.47 0.58
CA ILE A 325 5.33 7.17 1.10
C ILE A 325 4.24 6.16 1.42
N VAL A 326 3.81 6.16 2.67
CA VAL A 326 2.68 5.36 3.15
C VAL A 326 1.54 6.28 3.50
N VAL A 327 0.37 6.04 2.91
CA VAL A 327 -0.77 6.94 3.00
C VAL A 327 -1.93 6.26 3.71
N GLU A 328 -2.38 6.87 4.81
CA GLU A 328 -3.58 6.48 5.53
C GLU A 328 -4.82 7.09 4.87
N THR A 329 -5.79 6.24 4.57
CA THR A 329 -7.04 6.58 3.88
C THR A 329 -8.22 5.85 4.52
N THR A 330 -9.46 6.21 4.18
CA THR A 330 -10.64 5.50 4.72
C THR A 330 -10.80 4.09 4.16
N ILE A 331 -10.16 3.77 3.03
CA ILE A 331 -10.20 2.44 2.40
C ILE A 331 -9.05 1.54 2.88
N GLY A 332 -8.11 2.11 3.65
CA GLY A 332 -6.97 1.41 4.19
C GLY A 332 -5.68 2.22 4.08
N ARG A 333 -4.57 1.56 4.40
CA ARG A 333 -3.21 2.08 4.26
C ARG A 333 -2.62 1.67 2.93
N LEU A 334 -2.31 2.66 2.09
CA LEU A 334 -1.85 2.50 0.71
C LEU A 334 -0.34 2.71 0.59
N ALA A 335 0.30 1.99 -0.32
CA ALA A 335 1.63 2.27 -0.83
C ALA A 335 1.68 2.05 -2.35
N ILE A 336 2.59 2.75 -3.03
CA ILE A 336 2.87 2.54 -4.45
C ILE A 336 4.28 1.98 -4.60
N LEU A 337 4.43 0.87 -5.31
CA LEU A 337 5.72 0.27 -5.64
C LEU A 337 5.85 0.24 -7.17
N ILE A 338 6.81 0.93 -7.76
CA ILE A 338 6.92 1.04 -9.22
C ILE A 338 7.82 -0.08 -9.76
N CYS A 339 7.23 -1.00 -10.53
CA CYS A 339 7.91 -2.13 -11.17
C CYS A 339 8.88 -2.89 -10.25
N GLU A 340 10.20 -2.71 -10.43
CA GLU A 340 11.24 -3.42 -9.70
C GLU A 340 11.16 -3.22 -8.17
N ASP A 341 10.53 -2.13 -7.72
CA ASP A 341 10.24 -1.88 -6.31
C ASP A 341 9.48 -3.04 -5.67
N LEU A 342 8.54 -3.68 -6.40
CA LEU A 342 7.78 -4.81 -5.87
C LEU A 342 8.72 -5.95 -5.46
N GLN A 343 9.77 -6.24 -6.23
CA GLN A 343 10.68 -7.34 -5.90
C GLN A 343 11.78 -6.94 -4.89
N ARG A 344 12.15 -5.66 -4.84
CA ARG A 344 13.38 -5.23 -4.14
C ARG A 344 13.18 -4.36 -2.91
N CYS A 345 11.99 -3.81 -2.63
CA CYS A 345 11.81 -2.90 -1.50
C CYS A 345 12.20 -3.51 -0.14
N ASP A 346 11.88 -4.78 0.09
CA ASP A 346 12.22 -5.48 1.34
C ASP A 346 13.74 -5.56 1.59
N THR A 347 14.56 -5.54 0.54
CA THR A 347 16.03 -5.61 0.66
C THR A 347 16.68 -4.29 1.11
N ARG A 348 15.93 -3.18 1.14
CA ARG A 348 16.44 -1.82 1.42
C ARG A 348 15.99 -1.22 2.76
N ARG A 349 15.56 -2.06 3.72
CA ARG A 349 15.15 -1.65 5.08
C ARG A 349 13.93 -0.72 5.12
N VAL A 350 13.14 -0.73 4.06
CA VAL A 350 11.81 -0.13 4.03
C VAL A 350 10.85 -1.31 3.99
N VAL A 351 10.26 -1.64 5.13
CA VAL A 351 9.43 -2.85 5.25
C VAL A 351 7.98 -2.39 5.40
N PRO A 352 7.15 -2.47 4.35
CA PRO A 352 5.72 -2.16 4.44
C PRO A 352 5.00 -2.96 5.55
N ARG A 353 5.57 -4.10 5.97
CA ARG A 353 5.17 -4.89 7.14
C ARG A 353 5.04 -4.04 8.39
N ASP A 354 6.06 -3.24 8.67
CA ASP A 354 6.19 -2.52 9.93
C ASP A 354 5.14 -1.43 10.07
N LEU A 355 4.60 -0.95 8.96
CA LEU A 355 3.52 0.03 8.94
C LEU A 355 2.15 -0.59 8.73
N GLY A 356 2.07 -1.90 8.61
CA GLY A 356 0.81 -2.57 8.34
C GLY A 356 0.15 -2.11 7.04
N VAL A 357 0.90 -1.97 5.94
CA VAL A 357 0.36 -1.56 4.65
C VAL A 357 -0.63 -2.59 4.13
N SER A 358 -1.86 -2.14 3.92
CA SER A 358 -3.00 -3.01 3.57
C SER A 358 -3.16 -3.23 2.07
N HIS A 359 -2.85 -2.21 1.25
CA HIS A 359 -3.04 -2.22 -0.19
C HIS A 359 -1.77 -1.68 -0.86
N ILE A 360 -1.28 -2.41 -1.86
CA ILE A 360 -0.10 -2.04 -2.65
C ILE A 360 -0.53 -1.92 -4.11
N LEU A 361 -0.26 -0.77 -4.70
CA LEU A 361 -0.55 -0.46 -6.10
C LEU A 361 0.76 -0.46 -6.89
N VAL A 362 0.81 -1.21 -7.98
CA VAL A 362 2.05 -1.49 -8.71
C VAL A 362 1.90 -1.14 -10.19
N PRO A 363 2.21 0.09 -10.60
CA PRO A 363 2.37 0.41 -12.00
C PRO A 363 3.63 -0.27 -12.55
N VAL A 364 3.52 -0.93 -13.70
CA VAL A 364 4.64 -1.62 -14.36
C VAL A 364 4.68 -1.34 -15.87
N PHE A 365 5.86 -1.47 -16.46
CA PHE A 365 6.08 -1.59 -17.89
C PHE A 365 6.70 -2.96 -18.18
N ASP A 366 5.89 -3.91 -18.67
CA ASP A 366 6.34 -5.29 -18.95
C ASP A 366 5.52 -5.88 -20.11
N SER A 367 5.90 -7.09 -20.54
CA SER A 367 5.05 -7.99 -21.31
C SER A 367 3.71 -8.30 -20.59
N PRO A 368 2.69 -8.80 -21.32
CA PRO A 368 1.37 -9.09 -20.72
C PRO A 368 1.43 -9.95 -19.46
N LEU A 369 0.60 -9.61 -18.47
CA LEU A 369 0.63 -10.20 -17.14
C LEU A 369 0.12 -11.65 -17.16
N ALA A 370 0.59 -12.47 -16.22
CA ALA A 370 0.17 -13.86 -16.08
C ALA A 370 0.40 -14.36 -14.66
N ASP A 371 -0.28 -15.45 -14.31
CA ASP A 371 -0.23 -16.10 -13.00
C ASP A 371 1.06 -16.92 -12.75
N ASP A 372 1.95 -17.03 -13.72
CA ASP A 372 3.20 -17.80 -13.64
C ASP A 372 4.44 -16.92 -13.84
N ARG A 373 4.31 -15.62 -13.55
CA ARG A 373 5.35 -14.61 -13.77
C ARG A 373 5.79 -13.91 -12.50
N TRP A 374 6.93 -13.22 -12.60
CA TRP A 374 7.66 -12.60 -11.50
C TRP A 374 6.80 -11.72 -10.58
N HIS A 375 5.87 -10.94 -11.15
CA HIS A 375 5.04 -10.01 -10.38
C HIS A 375 4.13 -10.74 -9.38
N ARG A 376 3.70 -11.98 -9.68
CA ARG A 376 2.96 -12.81 -8.72
C ARG A 376 3.87 -13.30 -7.60
N ASP A 377 5.07 -13.78 -7.95
CA ASP A 377 6.02 -14.30 -6.95
C ASP A 377 6.50 -13.18 -6.02
N ALA A 378 6.73 -11.98 -6.55
CA ALA A 378 7.06 -10.79 -5.77
C ALA A 378 5.88 -10.35 -4.88
N ALA A 379 4.66 -10.27 -5.44
CA ALA A 379 3.45 -9.94 -4.67
C ALA A 379 3.17 -10.95 -3.55
N LYS A 380 3.50 -12.23 -3.76
CA LYS A 380 3.35 -13.29 -2.78
C LYS A 380 4.13 -13.01 -1.50
N ASN A 381 5.30 -12.36 -1.56
CA ASN A 381 6.03 -11.99 -0.36
C ASN A 381 5.21 -11.02 0.52
N TYR A 382 4.58 -10.00 -0.05
CA TYR A 382 3.72 -9.09 0.71
C TYR A 382 2.46 -9.79 1.23
N MET A 383 1.88 -10.72 0.47
CA MET A 383 0.73 -11.49 0.94
C MET A 383 1.06 -12.43 2.11
N ASP A 384 2.17 -13.17 2.03
CA ASP A 384 2.59 -14.12 3.06
C ASP A 384 3.09 -13.43 4.33
N TRP A 385 3.88 -12.37 4.19
CA TRP A 385 4.61 -11.74 5.30
C TRP A 385 3.88 -10.57 5.94
N ILE A 386 3.01 -9.91 5.17
CA ILE A 386 2.37 -8.65 5.57
C ILE A 386 0.85 -8.83 5.60
N GLY A 387 0.28 -9.65 4.70
CA GLY A 387 -1.17 -9.73 4.53
C GLY A 387 -1.72 -8.56 3.70
N SER A 388 -0.87 -7.94 2.87
CA SER A 388 -1.27 -6.90 1.93
C SER A 388 -2.00 -7.49 0.74
N ARG A 389 -2.89 -6.69 0.14
CA ARG A 389 -3.45 -6.93 -1.20
C ARG A 389 -2.60 -6.18 -2.21
N VAL A 390 -2.37 -6.78 -3.37
CA VAL A 390 -1.50 -6.20 -4.41
C VAL A 390 -2.27 -6.12 -5.71
N VAL A 391 -2.28 -4.95 -6.37
CA VAL A 391 -2.79 -4.79 -7.73
C VAL A 391 -1.67 -4.27 -8.60
N VAL A 392 -1.43 -4.99 -9.69
CA VAL A 392 -0.46 -4.63 -10.72
C VAL A 392 -1.22 -4.12 -11.94
N SER A 393 -0.78 -3.01 -12.52
CA SER A 393 -1.33 -2.41 -13.74
C SER A 393 -0.23 -2.22 -14.77
N ASN A 394 -0.48 -2.66 -16.01
CA ASN A 394 0.48 -2.66 -17.10
C ASN A 394 -0.12 -2.01 -18.36
N SER A 395 0.76 -1.52 -19.23
CA SER A 395 0.41 -1.07 -20.57
C SER A 395 0.23 -2.24 -21.54
N ARG A 396 -0.12 -1.96 -22.80
CA ARG A 396 -0.19 -2.96 -23.87
C ARG A 396 1.00 -2.90 -24.84
N VAL A 397 1.93 -1.96 -24.62
CA VAL A 397 3.03 -1.63 -25.54
C VAL A 397 3.91 -2.83 -25.86
N VAL A 398 4.48 -3.48 -24.84
CA VAL A 398 5.36 -4.65 -25.03
C VAL A 398 4.58 -5.84 -25.62
N GLY A 399 3.31 -5.98 -25.23
CA GLY A 399 2.43 -7.00 -25.77
C GLY A 399 2.21 -6.85 -27.29
N ASN A 400 1.98 -5.61 -27.74
CA ASN A 400 1.85 -5.26 -29.14
C ASN A 400 3.17 -5.39 -29.91
N LEU A 401 4.31 -4.98 -29.33
CA LEU A 401 5.64 -5.21 -29.91
C LEU A 401 5.87 -6.71 -30.19
N GLN A 402 5.50 -7.56 -29.23
CA GLN A 402 5.62 -9.00 -29.34
C GLN A 402 4.68 -9.63 -30.39
N GLY A 403 3.65 -8.92 -30.84
CA GLY A 403 2.62 -9.42 -31.74
C GLY A 403 1.61 -10.34 -31.05
N ASN A 404 1.32 -10.09 -29.76
CA ASN A 404 0.30 -10.83 -29.03
C ASN A 404 -1.11 -10.55 -29.58
N ALA A 405 -2.06 -11.41 -29.19
CA ALA A 405 -3.47 -11.22 -29.54
C ALA A 405 -4.01 -9.87 -29.00
N PRO A 406 -5.02 -9.26 -29.66
CA PRO A 406 -5.58 -7.98 -29.22
C PRO A 406 -6.03 -7.97 -27.76
N LYS A 407 -6.59 -9.08 -27.26
CA LYS A 407 -6.96 -9.23 -25.86
C LYS A 407 -5.75 -9.67 -25.04
N MET A 408 -5.33 -8.84 -24.08
CA MET A 408 -4.14 -9.07 -23.25
C MET A 408 -4.44 -8.83 -21.78
N ASN A 409 -3.77 -9.57 -20.91
CA ASN A 409 -3.81 -9.34 -19.47
C ASN A 409 -2.98 -8.09 -19.14
N THR A 410 -3.63 -7.03 -18.68
CA THR A 410 -2.98 -5.76 -18.29
C THR A 410 -3.18 -5.43 -16.82
N ALA A 411 -3.94 -6.24 -16.09
CA ALA A 411 -4.04 -6.14 -14.64
C ALA A 411 -3.99 -7.51 -13.97
N ILE A 412 -3.46 -7.54 -12.75
CA ILE A 412 -3.63 -8.68 -11.84
C ILE A 412 -3.85 -8.14 -10.42
N SER A 413 -4.88 -8.63 -9.74
CA SER A 413 -5.06 -8.47 -8.30
C SER A 413 -4.70 -9.75 -7.58
N LEU A 414 -4.02 -9.64 -6.45
CA LEU A 414 -3.66 -10.75 -5.58
C LEU A 414 -4.08 -10.43 -4.14
N SER A 415 -4.64 -11.44 -3.47
CA SER A 415 -5.20 -11.31 -2.13
C SER A 415 -4.60 -12.34 -1.18
N PRO A 416 -4.36 -12.01 0.10
CA PRO A 416 -3.75 -12.91 1.08
C PRO A 416 -4.65 -14.08 1.51
N PHE A 417 -5.95 -14.05 1.21
CA PHE A 417 -6.82 -15.20 1.48
C PHE A 417 -6.35 -16.42 0.71
N ARG A 418 -6.49 -17.63 1.26
CA ARG A 418 -6.21 -18.86 0.51
C ARG A 418 -7.53 -19.47 0.04
N ASP A 419 -7.58 -19.88 -1.22
CA ASP A 419 -8.67 -20.72 -1.73
C ASP A 419 -8.70 -22.06 -0.97
N PRO A 420 -9.77 -22.88 -1.09
CA PRO A 420 -9.83 -24.19 -0.44
C PRO A 420 -8.69 -25.15 -0.81
N LYS A 421 -7.90 -24.86 -1.85
CA LYS A 421 -6.72 -25.61 -2.28
C LYS A 421 -5.41 -25.02 -1.73
N GLY A 422 -5.48 -24.02 -0.86
CA GLY A 422 -4.34 -23.38 -0.23
C GLY A 422 -3.59 -22.39 -1.12
N ARG A 423 -4.14 -21.98 -2.28
CA ARG A 423 -3.51 -21.03 -3.20
C ARG A 423 -4.01 -19.61 -2.94
N TYR A 424 -3.17 -18.60 -3.15
CA TYR A 424 -3.61 -17.21 -3.19
C TYR A 424 -4.49 -16.99 -4.44
N PRO A 425 -5.77 -16.57 -4.29
CA PRO A 425 -6.60 -16.13 -5.37
C PRO A 425 -5.93 -14.97 -6.09
N SER A 426 -5.92 -15.06 -7.41
CA SER A 426 -5.60 -13.96 -8.30
C SER A 426 -6.80 -13.67 -9.20
N GLN A 427 -6.94 -12.41 -9.60
CA GLN A 427 -7.88 -11.99 -10.62
C GLN A 427 -7.12 -11.29 -11.73
N LEU A 428 -7.10 -11.89 -12.92
CA LEU A 428 -6.56 -11.26 -14.12
C LEU A 428 -7.61 -10.32 -14.73
N GLY A 429 -7.17 -9.13 -15.09
CA GLY A 429 -7.94 -8.17 -15.87
C GLY A 429 -7.37 -8.08 -17.29
N THR A 430 -8.25 -8.23 -18.27
CA THR A 430 -7.89 -8.14 -19.70
C THR A 430 -8.38 -6.86 -20.32
N THR A 431 -7.65 -6.36 -21.30
CA THR A 431 -8.05 -5.22 -22.13
C THR A 431 -7.85 -5.52 -23.60
N GLU A 432 -8.55 -4.78 -24.46
CA GLU A 432 -8.43 -4.84 -25.93
C GLU A 432 -7.98 -3.52 -26.57
N SER A 433 -7.95 -2.42 -25.80
CA SER A 433 -7.51 -1.10 -26.27
C SER A 433 -6.92 -0.25 -25.15
N ALA A 434 -6.40 0.93 -25.51
CA ALA A 434 -5.83 1.91 -24.59
C ALA A 434 -6.80 2.43 -23.50
N ILE A 435 -8.11 2.44 -23.79
CA ILE A 435 -9.17 2.98 -22.92
C ILE A 435 -10.09 1.90 -22.32
N ASP A 436 -9.82 0.63 -22.64
CA ASP A 436 -10.56 -0.49 -22.07
C ASP A 436 -10.09 -0.72 -20.63
N ILE A 437 -11.02 -0.79 -19.68
CA ILE A 437 -10.72 -0.86 -18.25
C ILE A 437 -10.66 -2.32 -17.80
N ALA A 438 -9.46 -2.74 -17.37
CA ALA A 438 -9.32 -3.95 -16.58
C ALA A 438 -9.73 -3.66 -15.13
N LYS A 439 -10.98 -4.00 -14.79
CA LYS A 439 -11.47 -3.85 -13.41
C LYS A 439 -11.15 -5.08 -12.58
N VAL A 440 -10.37 -4.89 -11.51
CA VAL A 440 -10.01 -5.94 -10.56
C VAL A 440 -10.45 -5.55 -9.15
N ALA A 441 -10.68 -6.55 -8.30
CA ALA A 441 -11.10 -6.36 -6.92
C ALA A 441 -9.94 -6.66 -5.98
N MET A 442 -9.71 -5.77 -5.01
CA MET A 442 -8.99 -6.06 -3.78
C MET A 442 -10.04 -6.41 -2.72
N PRO A 443 -10.06 -7.64 -2.19
CA PRO A 443 -11.11 -8.06 -1.27
C PRO A 443 -11.22 -7.14 -0.05
N ALA A 444 -12.40 -7.04 0.56
CA ALA A 444 -12.60 -6.22 1.75
C ALA A 444 -11.61 -6.60 2.88
N LEU A 445 -11.29 -5.64 3.77
CA LEU A 445 -10.57 -5.96 5.01
C LEU A 445 -11.51 -6.79 5.89
N GLY A 446 -11.09 -8.00 6.27
CA GLY A 446 -11.89 -8.87 7.13
C GLY A 446 -12.25 -8.17 8.46
N PRO A 447 -13.31 -8.63 9.15
CA PRO A 447 -13.60 -8.15 10.50
C PRO A 447 -12.38 -8.41 11.41
N LEU A 448 -12.19 -7.54 12.40
CA LEU A 448 -11.16 -7.75 13.41
C LEU A 448 -11.30 -9.15 14.04
N PRO A 449 -10.22 -9.95 14.11
CA PRO A 449 -10.27 -11.30 14.68
C PRO A 449 -10.51 -11.30 16.20
#